data_AF-A0AAD7EHR0-F1
#
_entry.id   AF-A0AAD7EHR0-F1
#
_cell.length_a   1.000
_cell.length_b   1.000
_cell.length_c   1.000
_cell.angle_alpha   90.00
_cell.angle_beta   90.00
_cell.angle_gamma   90.00
#
_symmetry.space_group_name_H-M   'P 1'
#
loop_
_entity.id
_entity.type
_entity.pdbx_description
1 polymer ?
#
loop_
_entity_poly.entity_id
_entity_poly.type
_entity_poly.pdbx_seq_one_letter_code
_entity_poly.pdbx_strand_id
1 'polypeptide(L)'
;GQGFVASQRPDTVSWWVQRGRNTSRIPAGLSSDDKRQDFYEGVILWWLAVNPAWRQEGVTKVEDFAAHGLNTRSGGDLESLPSGLNGLTSVLACLEWWYHLAGIAEGTPEWRKLVEDVVWVL
;
A
#
# COMPACT_ATOMS: atom_id res chain seq x y z
N GLY A 1 16.08 10.49 12.60
CA GLY A 1 14.89 9.93 11.94
C GLY A 1 15.34 8.75 11.13
N GLN A 2 14.89 7.54 11.47
CA GLN A 2 15.21 6.37 10.67
C GLN A 2 14.46 6.51 9.33
N GLY A 3 15.24 6.54 8.25
CA GLY A 3 14.72 6.63 6.90
C GLY A 3 13.95 5.36 6.54
N PHE A 4 12.97 5.56 5.65
CA PHE A 4 12.11 4.55 5.04
C PHE A 4 12.79 3.18 4.87
N VAL A 5 12.06 2.12 5.20
CA VAL A 5 12.33 0.78 4.66
C VAL A 5 12.05 0.84 3.15
N ALA A 6 13.06 1.26 2.39
CA ALA A 6 12.98 1.42 0.93
C ALA A 6 12.84 0.07 0.21
N SER A 7 13.12 -1.04 0.91
CA SER A 7 13.30 -2.37 0.32
C SER A 7 12.05 -3.03 -0.23
N GLN A 8 10.87 -2.43 -0.11
CA GLN A 8 9.62 -2.98 -0.68
C GLN A 8 8.70 -1.93 -1.30
N ARG A 9 9.10 -0.65 -1.36
CA ARG A 9 8.25 0.37 -1.99
C ARG A 9 8.13 0.10 -3.50
N PRO A 10 6.92 0.09 -4.08
CA PRO A 10 6.76 -0.09 -5.52
C PRO A 10 7.56 0.96 -6.32
N ASP A 11 8.27 0.52 -7.36
CA ASP A 11 9.08 1.41 -8.23
C ASP A 11 8.23 2.51 -8.90
N THR A 12 6.94 2.24 -9.08
CA THR A 12 5.95 3.20 -9.57
C THR A 12 5.84 4.45 -8.69
N VAL A 13 6.09 4.33 -7.38
CA VAL A 13 6.14 5.49 -6.47
C VAL A 13 7.37 6.35 -6.77
N SER A 14 8.54 5.75 -7.00
CA SER A 14 9.75 6.50 -7.38
C SER A 14 9.51 7.26 -8.70
N TRP A 15 8.88 6.61 -9.67
CA TRP A 15 8.52 7.19 -10.96
C TRP A 15 7.55 8.39 -10.82
N TRP A 16 6.57 8.29 -9.92
CA TRP A 16 5.58 9.33 -9.65
C TRP A 16 6.17 10.54 -8.93
N VAL A 17 7.02 10.30 -7.92
CA VAL A 17 7.74 11.36 -7.20
C VAL A 17 8.61 12.18 -8.17
N GLN A 18 9.33 11.51 -9.08
CA GLN A 18 10.15 12.17 -10.11
C GLN A 18 9.33 13.02 -11.09
N ARG A 19 8.02 12.79 -11.20
CA ARG A 19 7.10 13.50 -12.11
C ARG A 19 6.20 14.50 -11.40
N GLY A 20 6.63 14.96 -10.22
CA GLY A 20 5.92 16.01 -9.48
C GLY A 20 4.63 15.51 -8.83
N ARG A 21 4.48 14.20 -8.59
CA ARG A 21 3.35 13.60 -7.86
C ARG A 21 1.98 13.83 -8.51
N ASN A 22 1.92 13.85 -9.84
CA ASN A 22 0.66 13.99 -10.56
C ASN A 22 -0.13 12.67 -10.57
N THR A 23 -1.25 12.61 -9.86
CA THR A 23 -2.10 11.42 -9.71
C THR A 23 -2.94 11.09 -10.95
N SER A 24 -3.23 12.08 -11.81
CA SER A 24 -3.95 11.85 -13.08
C SER A 24 -3.19 10.97 -14.09
N ARG A 25 -1.95 10.58 -13.77
CA ARG A 25 -1.10 9.73 -14.60
C ARG A 25 -0.86 8.39 -13.92
N ILE A 26 -1.56 7.38 -14.42
CA ILE A 26 -1.26 5.99 -14.08
C ILE A 26 0.13 5.63 -14.65
N PRO A 27 1.01 4.97 -13.86
CA PRO A 27 2.33 4.56 -14.33
C PRO A 27 2.24 3.66 -15.57
N ALA A 28 2.89 4.07 -16.68
CA ALA A 28 2.89 3.33 -17.95
C ALA A 28 3.50 1.93 -17.85
N GLY A 29 4.26 1.65 -16.78
CA GLY A 29 4.82 0.34 -16.50
C GLY A 29 3.78 -0.73 -16.17
N LEU A 30 2.53 -0.36 -15.86
CA LEU A 30 1.46 -1.27 -15.42
C LEU A 30 0.55 -1.71 -16.57
N SER A 31 1.12 -1.94 -17.76
CA SER A 31 0.36 -2.16 -18.99
C SER A 31 -0.15 -3.59 -19.23
N SER A 32 0.45 -4.60 -18.59
CA SER A 32 0.01 -6.01 -18.66
C SER A 32 -0.70 -6.44 -17.38
N ASP A 33 -1.48 -7.53 -17.44
CA ASP A 33 -2.10 -8.13 -16.26
C ASP A 33 -1.06 -8.55 -15.22
N ASP A 34 0.01 -9.24 -15.64
CA ASP A 34 1.09 -9.67 -14.73
C ASP A 34 1.73 -8.51 -13.97
N LYS A 35 2.05 -7.41 -14.65
CA LYS A 35 2.66 -6.24 -14.01
C LYS A 35 1.69 -5.52 -13.07
N ARG A 36 0.39 -5.58 -13.35
CA ARG A 36 -0.65 -5.07 -12.45
C ARG A 36 -0.71 -5.93 -11.19
N GLN A 37 -0.70 -7.26 -11.35
CA GLN A 37 -0.70 -8.19 -10.24
C GLN A 37 0.53 -8.03 -9.35
N ASP A 38 1.74 -7.97 -9.94
CA ASP A 38 3.00 -7.70 -9.22
C ASP A 38 2.92 -6.39 -8.43
N PHE A 39 2.31 -5.35 -9.02
CA PHE A 39 2.11 -4.08 -8.37
C PHE A 39 1.14 -4.18 -7.18
N TYR A 40 0.00 -4.87 -7.33
CA TYR A 40 -0.98 -5.05 -6.26
C TYR A 40 -0.38 -5.78 -5.05
N GLU A 41 0.32 -6.88 -5.31
CA GLU A 41 1.03 -7.65 -4.28
C GLU A 41 2.14 -6.81 -3.64
N GLY A 42 2.91 -6.10 -4.44
CA GLY A 42 3.96 -5.20 -3.95
C GLY A 42 3.43 -4.09 -3.04
N VAL A 43 2.25 -3.53 -3.34
CA VAL A 43 1.60 -2.52 -2.49
C VAL A 43 1.20 -3.12 -1.13
N ILE A 44 0.64 -4.33 -1.11
CA ILE A 44 0.31 -5.02 0.15
C ILE A 44 1.57 -5.30 0.95
N LEU A 45 2.58 -5.94 0.34
CA LEU A 45 3.84 -6.26 1.01
C LEU A 45 4.52 -5.03 1.58
N TRP A 46 4.53 -3.94 0.81
CA TRP A 46 5.04 -2.66 1.29
C TRP A 46 4.27 -2.16 2.51
N TRP A 47 2.94 -2.20 2.47
CA TRP A 47 2.10 -1.80 3.60
C TRP A 47 2.38 -2.66 4.83
N LEU A 48 2.48 -3.98 4.68
CA LEU A 48 2.86 -4.88 5.77
C LEU A 48 4.20 -4.47 6.38
N ALA A 49 5.22 -4.22 5.55
CA ALA A 49 6.57 -3.90 6.01
C ALA A 49 6.70 -2.55 6.72
N VAL A 50 5.87 -1.56 6.39
CA VAL A 50 5.90 -0.26 7.08
C VAL A 50 5.15 -0.25 8.40
N ASN A 51 4.30 -1.25 8.64
CA ASN A 51 3.52 -1.38 9.86
C ASN A 51 4.38 -1.86 11.04
N PRO A 52 4.07 -1.47 12.29
CA PRO A 52 4.73 -2.05 13.44
C PRO A 52 4.46 -3.56 13.58
N ALA A 53 5.42 -4.28 14.16
CA ALA A 53 5.33 -5.74 14.34
C ALA A 53 4.07 -6.20 15.07
N TRP A 54 3.56 -5.42 16.03
CA TRP A 54 2.33 -5.75 16.76
C TRP A 54 1.07 -5.76 15.87
N ARG A 55 1.09 -5.07 14.72
CA ARG A 55 0.01 -5.11 13.72
C ARG A 55 0.09 -6.32 12.80
N GLN A 56 1.32 -6.81 12.57
CA GLN A 56 1.64 -7.90 11.64
C GLN A 56 1.50 -9.30 12.28
N GLU A 57 1.03 -9.41 13.52
CA GLU A 57 0.94 -10.70 14.20
C GLU A 57 0.03 -11.66 13.43
N GLY A 58 0.61 -12.73 12.86
CA GLY A 58 -0.08 -13.68 12.01
C GLY A 58 -0.23 -13.27 10.53
N VAL A 59 0.41 -12.19 10.10
CA VAL A 59 0.29 -11.64 8.74
C VAL A 59 1.68 -11.35 8.18
N THR A 60 2.19 -12.25 7.34
CA THR A 60 3.56 -12.16 6.81
C THR A 60 3.65 -12.09 5.30
N LYS A 61 2.56 -12.42 4.60
CA LYS A 61 2.46 -12.51 3.15
C LYS A 61 1.07 -12.05 2.68
N VAL A 62 0.93 -11.90 1.37
CA VAL A 62 -0.28 -11.37 0.74
C VAL A 62 -1.51 -12.22 1.07
N GLU A 63 -1.37 -13.54 1.10
CA GLU A 63 -2.48 -14.47 1.37
C GLU A 63 -3.00 -14.33 2.81
N ASP A 64 -2.11 -14.11 3.78
CA ASP A 64 -2.50 -13.89 5.17
C ASP A 64 -3.30 -12.59 5.29
N PHE A 65 -2.84 -11.53 4.61
CA PHE A 65 -3.53 -10.24 4.57
C PHE A 65 -4.90 -10.37 3.89
N ALA A 66 -4.98 -11.06 2.76
CA ALA A 66 -6.24 -11.30 2.06
C ALA A 66 -7.24 -12.05 2.95
N ALA A 67 -6.78 -13.00 3.77
CA ALA A 67 -7.63 -13.73 4.71
C ALA A 67 -8.07 -12.87 5.90
N HIS A 68 -7.15 -12.15 6.55
CA HIS A 68 -7.35 -11.61 7.90
C HIS A 68 -7.23 -10.09 8.03
N GLY A 69 -6.60 -9.39 7.09
CA GLY A 69 -6.18 -7.99 7.26
C GLY A 69 -5.08 -7.84 8.32
N LEU A 70 -4.73 -6.61 8.69
CA LEU A 70 -3.82 -6.36 9.83
C LEU A 70 -4.60 -6.23 11.14
N ASN A 71 -3.91 -6.41 12.27
CA ASN A 71 -4.52 -6.18 13.58
C ASN A 71 -4.77 -4.68 13.81
N THR A 72 -6.04 -4.34 14.06
CA THR A 72 -6.54 -2.98 14.36
C THR A 72 -7.16 -2.86 15.77
N ARG A 73 -7.12 -3.93 16.57
CA ARG A 73 -7.77 -3.98 17.90
C ARG A 73 -6.82 -3.64 19.04
N SER A 74 -5.54 -3.93 18.87
CA SER A 74 -4.52 -3.60 19.85
C SER A 74 -4.19 -2.11 19.70
N GLY A 75 -4.45 -1.29 20.72
CA GLY A 75 -4.12 0.15 20.74
C GLY A 75 -2.62 0.40 20.93
N GLY A 76 -1.77 -0.28 20.14
CA GLY A 76 -0.33 -0.08 20.17
C GLY A 76 0.09 1.25 19.53
N ASP A 77 1.33 1.65 19.78
CA ASP A 77 1.87 2.90 19.27
C ASP A 77 2.07 2.86 17.74
N LEU A 78 1.54 3.87 17.06
CA LEU A 78 1.64 4.10 15.61
C LEU A 78 2.75 5.10 15.25
N GLU A 79 3.52 5.65 16.21
CA GLU A 79 4.65 6.55 15.93
C GLU A 79 5.73 5.93 15.03
N SER A 80 5.77 4.59 14.99
CA SER A 80 6.63 3.81 14.09
C SER A 80 6.16 3.79 12.64
N LEU A 81 4.88 4.10 12.38
CA LEU A 81 4.39 4.26 11.02
C LEU A 81 5.10 5.44 10.38
N PRO A 82 5.43 5.37 9.08
CA PRO A 82 6.08 6.47 8.39
C PRO A 82 5.22 7.72 8.47
N SER A 83 5.58 8.61 9.39
CA SER A 83 4.92 9.89 9.57
C SER A 83 5.46 10.87 8.53
N GLY A 84 4.53 11.47 7.78
CA GLY A 84 4.82 12.53 6.83
C GLY A 84 4.10 12.39 5.49
N LEU A 85 3.98 13.53 4.81
CA LEU A 85 3.32 13.72 3.51
C LEU A 85 3.84 12.83 2.37
N ASN A 86 4.93 12.08 2.56
CA ASN A 86 5.51 11.22 1.53
C ASN A 86 5.22 9.73 1.75
N GLY A 87 4.90 9.28 2.97
CA GLY A 87 4.63 7.88 3.26
C GLY A 87 3.20 7.50 2.90
N LEU A 88 2.24 7.96 3.70
CA LEU A 88 0.82 7.69 3.52
C LEU A 88 0.28 8.19 2.18
N THR A 89 0.68 9.38 1.73
CA THR A 89 0.25 9.91 0.43
C THR A 89 0.71 9.05 -0.74
N SER A 90 1.87 8.38 -0.63
CA SER A 90 2.32 7.44 -1.66
C SER A 90 1.49 6.15 -1.64
N VAL A 91 1.06 5.67 -0.47
CA VAL A 91 0.13 4.53 -0.36
C VAL A 91 -1.22 4.89 -0.98
N LEU A 92 -1.75 6.08 -0.69
CA LEU A 92 -3.00 6.57 -1.27
C LEU A 92 -2.93 6.68 -2.80
N ALA A 93 -1.81 7.18 -3.35
CA ALA A 93 -1.60 7.19 -4.81
C ALA A 93 -1.58 5.78 -5.41
N CYS A 94 -0.95 4.82 -4.73
CA CYS A 94 -0.97 3.42 -5.15
C CYS A 94 -2.40 2.83 -5.13
N LEU A 95 -3.20 3.13 -4.11
CA LEU A 95 -4.58 2.68 -4.00
C LEU A 95 -5.46 3.29 -5.10
N GLU A 96 -5.28 4.56 -5.44
CA GLU A 96 -5.97 5.21 -6.56
C GLU A 96 -5.64 4.52 -7.89
N TRP A 97 -4.36 4.25 -8.17
CA TRP A 97 -3.98 3.55 -9.39
C TRP A 97 -4.52 2.13 -9.43
N TRP A 98 -4.46 1.40 -8.32
CA TRP A 98 -5.04 0.06 -8.23
C TRP A 98 -6.53 0.10 -8.58
N TYR A 99 -7.32 0.99 -7.95
CA TYR A 99 -8.74 1.13 -8.23
C TYR A 99 -9.04 1.32 -9.72
N HIS A 100 -8.32 2.24 -10.37
CA HIS A 100 -8.49 2.49 -11.80
C HIS A 100 -8.04 1.33 -12.69
N LEU A 101 -6.95 0.64 -12.34
CA LEU A 101 -6.39 -0.47 -13.10
C LEU A 101 -7.18 -1.78 -12.97
N ALA A 102 -7.86 -1.97 -11.83
CA ALA A 102 -8.74 -3.11 -11.60
C ALA A 102 -10.04 -2.99 -12.42
N GLY A 103 -10.54 -1.77 -12.64
CA GLY A 103 -11.78 -1.53 -13.39
C GLY A 103 -13.03 -2.12 -12.73
N ILE A 104 -12.97 -2.42 -11.44
CA ILE A 104 -14.08 -2.93 -10.63
C ILE A 104 -14.68 -1.76 -9.86
N ALA A 105 -15.98 -1.50 -10.02
CA ALA A 105 -16.65 -0.34 -9.43
C ALA A 105 -16.46 -0.22 -7.91
N GLU A 106 -16.47 -1.36 -7.21
CA GLU A 106 -16.29 -1.45 -5.75
C GLU A 106 -14.83 -1.73 -5.32
N GLY A 107 -13.91 -1.87 -6.27
CA GLY A 107 -12.55 -2.35 -6.04
C GLY A 107 -12.46 -3.86 -5.74
N THR A 108 -11.25 -4.42 -5.80
CA THR A 108 -11.02 -5.82 -5.43
C THR A 108 -11.20 -6.01 -3.91
N PRO A 109 -11.50 -7.23 -3.42
CA PRO A 109 -11.60 -7.50 -1.98
C PRO A 109 -10.35 -7.08 -1.19
N GLU A 110 -9.16 -7.32 -1.75
CA GLU A 110 -7.87 -6.99 -1.14
C GLU A 110 -7.64 -5.48 -1.10
N TRP A 111 -8.01 -4.78 -2.18
CA TRP A 111 -7.97 -3.33 -2.24
C TRP A 111 -8.86 -2.71 -1.16
N ARG A 112 -10.10 -3.18 -1.01
CA ARG A 112 -11.02 -2.68 0.02
C ARG A 112 -10.46 -2.88 1.43
N LYS A 113 -9.95 -4.07 1.73
CA LYS A 113 -9.30 -4.34 3.03
C LYS A 113 -8.13 -3.39 3.28
N LEU A 114 -7.31 -3.14 2.27
CA LEU A 114 -6.17 -2.24 2.39
C LEU A 114 -6.61 -0.79 2.58
N VAL A 115 -7.66 -0.33 1.87
CA VAL A 115 -8.25 0.99 2.08
C VAL A 115 -8.81 1.13 3.49
N GLU A 116 -9.58 0.16 3.98
CA GLU A 116 -10.13 0.16 5.33
C GLU A 116 -9.01 0.27 6.38
N ASP A 117 -7.93 -0.48 6.19
CA ASP A 117 -6.77 -0.47 7.09
C ASP A 117 -6.00 0.85 7.06
N VAL A 118 -5.75 1.40 5.86
CA VAL A 118 -5.09 2.70 5.68
C VAL A 118 -5.94 3.83 6.26
N VAL A 119 -7.26 3.79 6.09
CA VAL A 119 -8.20 4.76 6.67
C VAL A 119 -8.22 4.67 8.20
N TRP A 120 -8.12 3.47 8.77
CA TRP A 120 -8.04 3.30 10.22
C TRP A 120 -6.77 3.94 10.83
N VAL A 121 -5.69 4.01 10.07
CA VAL A 121 -4.42 4.65 10.47
C VAL A 121 -4.46 6.18 10.42
N LEU A 122 -5.29 6.76 9.55
CA LEU A 122 -5.41 8.21 9.35
C LEU A 122 -6.18 8.89 10.50
#